data_AF-A0A967MZ81-F1
#
_entry.id   AF-A0A967MZ81-F1
#
_cell.length_a   1.000
_cell.length_b   1.000
_cell.length_c   1.000
_cell.angle_alpha   90.00
_cell.angle_beta   90.00
_cell.angle_gamma   90.00
#
_symmetry.space_group_name_H-M   'P 1'
#
loop_
_entity.id
_entity.type
_entity.pdbx_description
1 polymer ?
#
loop_
_entity_poly.entity_id
_entity_poly.type
_entity_poly.pdbx_seq_one_letter_code
_entity_poly.pdbx_strand_id
1 'polypeptide(L)'
;MDYNLRTHIVVKRTFAHNDFKEAYNAYKGTALGMSHTLLQTAVFRPSHQSKKVKNLFYTGSYNHPGIGVPMVIISSQIVSDQIRRIYG
;
A
#
# COMPACT_ATOMS: atom_id res chain seq x y z
N MET A 1 3.85 25.61 -33.84
CA MET A 1 2.48 25.79 -33.32
C MET A 1 2.57 25.80 -31.81
N ASP A 2 2.23 26.92 -31.19
CA ASP A 2 2.13 27.03 -29.74
C ASP A 2 0.70 26.67 -29.34
N TYR A 3 0.51 25.50 -28.73
CA TYR A 3 -0.81 25.01 -28.34
C TYR A 3 -1.03 25.28 -26.84
N ASN A 4 -1.92 26.23 -26.52
CA ASN A 4 -2.22 26.57 -25.14
C ASN A 4 -3.21 25.57 -24.52
N LEU A 5 -2.68 24.60 -23.77
CA LEU A 5 -3.48 23.61 -23.05
C LEU A 5 -4.41 24.23 -22.00
N ARG A 6 -4.10 25.43 -21.48
CA ARG A 6 -4.86 26.04 -20.36
C ARG A 6 -6.26 26.46 -20.78
N THR A 7 -6.46 26.86 -22.03
CA THR A 7 -7.77 27.29 -22.55
C THR A 7 -8.74 26.14 -22.78
N HIS A 8 -8.27 24.89 -22.68
CA HIS A 8 -9.05 23.69 -22.97
C HIS A 8 -9.36 22.86 -21.69
N ILE A 9 -8.99 23.35 -20.50
CA ILE A 9 -9.25 22.66 -19.24
C ILE A 9 -10.72 22.84 -18.84
N VAL A 10 -11.51 21.77 -18.91
CA VAL A 10 -12.93 21.77 -18.47
C VAL A 10 -13.04 21.50 -16.97
N VAL A 11 -12.14 20.68 -16.41
CA VAL A 11 -12.11 20.32 -14.98
C VAL A 11 -10.67 20.27 -14.50
N LYS A 12 -10.44 20.76 -13.28
CA LYS A 12 -9.16 20.65 -12.58
C LYS A 12 -9.39 20.19 -11.16
N ARG A 13 -8.74 19.10 -10.76
CA ARG A 13 -8.69 18.63 -9.37
C ARG A 13 -7.24 18.37 -8.98
N THR A 14 -6.87 18.78 -7.78
CA THR A 14 -5.57 18.49 -7.17
C THR A 14 -5.73 17.41 -6.11
N PHE A 15 -4.72 16.56 -5.99
CA PHE A 15 -4.65 15.53 -4.97
C PHE A 15 -3.19 15.35 -4.59
N ALA A 16 -2.87 15.56 -3.32
CA ALA A 16 -1.52 15.64 -2.80
C ALA A 16 -1.42 14.96 -1.42
N HIS A 17 -0.27 15.14 -0.78
CA HIS A 17 0.11 14.45 0.46
C HIS A 17 -0.95 14.44 1.57
N ASN A 18 -1.63 15.57 1.82
CA ASN A 18 -2.68 15.63 2.84
C ASN A 18 -3.92 14.83 2.43
N ASP A 19 -4.30 14.86 1.16
CA ASP A 19 -5.43 14.09 0.64
C ASP A 19 -5.19 12.58 0.80
N PHE A 20 -3.95 12.09 0.62
CA PHE A 20 -3.62 10.67 0.88
C PHE A 20 -3.79 10.29 2.36
N LYS A 21 -3.44 11.18 3.29
CA LYS A 21 -3.65 10.94 4.73
C LYS A 21 -5.12 10.83 5.05
N GLU A 22 -5.92 11.78 4.56
CA GLU A 22 -7.35 11.87 4.86
C GLU A 22 -8.15 10.76 4.17
N ALA A 23 -7.90 10.50 2.88
CA ALA A 23 -8.68 9.53 2.12
C ALA A 23 -8.33 8.07 2.46
N TYR A 24 -7.07 7.77 2.79
CA TYR A 24 -6.58 6.40 2.90
C TYR A 24 -5.92 6.06 4.23
N ASN A 25 -5.93 6.97 5.21
CA ASN A 25 -5.13 6.84 6.42
C ASN A 25 -3.65 6.56 6.12
N ALA A 26 -3.14 7.10 5.01
CA ALA A 26 -1.79 6.82 4.57
C ALA A 26 -0.77 7.46 5.51
N TYR A 27 0.08 6.65 6.13
CA TYR A 27 1.12 7.14 7.02
C TYR A 27 2.02 8.14 6.29
N LYS A 28 2.16 9.35 6.85
CA LYS A 28 2.87 10.46 6.20
C LYS A 28 2.43 10.69 4.74
N GLY A 29 1.14 10.51 4.43
CA GLY A 29 0.59 10.86 3.12
C GLY A 29 1.26 10.19 1.92
N THR A 30 1.79 8.98 2.11
CA THR A 30 2.47 8.24 1.04
C THR A 30 1.46 7.68 0.03
N ALA A 31 1.75 7.89 -1.25
CA ALA A 31 0.99 7.26 -2.34
C ALA A 31 1.44 5.82 -2.61
N LEU A 32 2.64 5.46 -2.18
CA LEU A 32 3.34 4.22 -2.55
C LEU A 32 3.81 3.42 -1.34
N GLY A 33 3.23 3.64 -0.15
CA GLY A 33 3.60 2.88 1.05
C GLY A 33 5.06 3.09 1.49
N MET A 34 5.70 1.99 1.93
CA MET A 34 7.08 1.96 2.41
C MET A 34 8.10 2.15 1.27
N SER A 35 9.18 2.88 1.53
CA SER A 35 10.23 3.15 0.54
C SER A 35 10.95 1.89 0.04
N HIS A 36 11.57 1.98 -1.14
CA HIS A 36 12.26 0.86 -1.79
C HIS A 36 13.75 0.80 -1.43
N THR A 37 14.08 0.85 -0.14
CA THR A 37 15.45 0.59 0.31
C THR A 37 15.71 -0.92 0.34
N LEU A 38 16.99 -1.34 0.30
CA LEU A 38 17.35 -2.76 0.33
C LEU A 38 16.73 -3.54 1.52
N LEU A 39 16.61 -2.87 2.68
CA LEU A 39 16.02 -3.47 3.88
C LEU A 39 14.49 -3.36 3.96
N GLN A 40 13.84 -2.77 2.93
CA GLN A 40 12.40 -2.56 2.87
C GLN A 40 11.76 -3.18 1.62
N THR A 41 12.46 -4.12 0.99
CA THR A 41 11.99 -4.87 -0.17
C THR A 41 11.76 -6.34 0.16
N ALA A 42 10.83 -6.95 -0.59
CA ALA A 42 10.54 -8.39 -0.57
C ALA A 42 10.46 -8.98 0.86
N VAL A 43 11.34 -9.91 1.18
CA VAL A 43 11.35 -10.67 2.45
C VAL A 43 11.71 -9.84 3.69
N PHE A 44 12.31 -8.66 3.49
CA PHE A 44 12.66 -7.75 4.59
C PHE A 44 11.50 -6.82 5.00
N ARG A 45 10.37 -6.88 4.30
CA ARG A 45 9.16 -6.18 4.70
C ARG A 45 8.53 -6.80 5.96
N PRO A 46 7.74 -6.02 6.72
CA PRO A 46 7.00 -6.51 7.87
C PRO A 46 6.20 -7.79 7.58
N SER A 47 6.26 -8.74 8.52
CA SER A 47 5.50 -9.99 8.45
C SER A 47 3.99 -9.76 8.51
N HIS A 48 3.25 -10.74 8.01
CA HIS A 48 1.79 -10.73 8.05
C HIS A 48 1.21 -10.92 9.45
N GLN A 49 1.88 -11.66 10.32
CA GLN A 49 1.38 -11.90 11.68
C GLN A 49 2.01 -10.93 12.68
N SER A 50 1.20 -10.42 13.61
CA SER A 50 1.69 -9.61 14.72
C SER A 50 2.53 -10.45 15.68
N LYS A 51 3.70 -9.92 16.05
CA LYS A 51 4.57 -10.53 17.08
C LYS A 51 4.08 -10.24 18.51
N LYS A 52 3.18 -9.27 18.67
CA LYS A 52 2.74 -8.76 19.99
C LYS A 52 1.32 -9.18 20.35
N VAL A 53 0.44 -9.29 19.36
CA VAL A 53 -0.99 -9.58 19.58
C VAL A 53 -1.33 -10.91 18.92
N LYS A 54 -1.85 -11.85 19.71
CA LYS A 54 -2.32 -13.14 19.18
C LYS A 54 -3.52 -12.92 18.26
N ASN A 55 -3.61 -13.73 17.20
CA ASN A 55 -4.69 -13.70 16.21
C ASN A 55 -4.83 -12.37 15.44
N LEU A 56 -3.79 -11.52 15.42
CA LEU A 56 -3.76 -10.30 14.60
C LEU A 56 -2.88 -10.48 13.36
N PHE A 57 -3.46 -10.20 12.19
CA PHE A 57 -2.80 -10.30 10.90
C PHE A 57 -2.89 -8.99 10.11
N TYR A 58 -1.94 -8.77 9.22
CA TYR A 58 -1.75 -7.57 8.41
C TYR A 58 -1.63 -7.95 6.94
N THR A 59 -2.29 -7.18 6.09
CA THR A 59 -2.19 -7.30 4.64
C THR A 59 -2.19 -5.92 3.99
N GLY A 60 -1.71 -5.84 2.75
CA GLY A 60 -1.68 -4.62 1.97
C GLY A 60 -0.27 -4.18 1.59
N SER A 61 -0.14 -2.91 1.21
CA SER A 61 1.06 -2.38 0.55
C SER A 61 2.27 -2.18 1.46
N TYR A 62 2.13 -2.35 2.77
CA TYR A 62 3.22 -2.22 3.74
C TYR A 62 3.83 -3.55 4.15
N ASN A 63 3.14 -4.66 3.92
CA ASN A 63 3.61 -6.00 4.26
C ASN A 63 4.33 -6.63 3.08
N HIS A 64 4.91 -7.80 3.31
CA HIS A 64 5.37 -8.65 2.23
C HIS A 64 4.21 -8.89 1.23
N PRO A 65 4.46 -8.88 -0.10
CA PRO A 65 5.75 -8.70 -0.76
C PRO A 65 6.04 -7.25 -1.20
N GLY A 66 5.05 -6.36 -1.21
CA GLY A 66 5.28 -4.94 -1.50
C GLY A 66 4.06 -4.16 -1.98
N ILE A 67 4.33 -3.09 -2.72
CA ILE A 67 3.34 -2.10 -3.18
C ILE A 67 2.81 -2.45 -4.58
N GLY A 68 1.70 -1.84 -4.98
CA GLY A 68 1.07 -2.06 -6.28
C GLY A 68 -0.07 -3.07 -6.23
N VAL A 69 -1.04 -2.94 -7.15
CA VAL A 69 -2.28 -3.73 -7.14
C VAL A 69 -2.02 -5.25 -7.10
N PRO A 70 -1.15 -5.82 -7.97
CA PRO A 70 -0.88 -7.26 -7.91
C PRO A 70 -0.28 -7.68 -6.57
N MET A 71 0.62 -6.87 -6.01
CA MET A 71 1.32 -7.21 -4.78
C MET A 71 0.42 -7.19 -3.55
N VAL A 72 -0.52 -6.24 -3.49
CA VAL A 72 -1.54 -6.15 -2.44
C VAL A 72 -2.48 -7.36 -2.47
N ILE A 73 -2.85 -7.83 -3.67
CA ILE A 73 -3.69 -9.02 -3.81
C ILE A 73 -2.92 -10.27 -3.35
N ILE A 74 -1.66 -10.43 -3.78
CA ILE A 74 -0.79 -11.53 -3.33
C ILE A 74 -0.60 -11.51 -1.80
N SER A 75 -0.37 -10.31 -1.24
CA SER A 75 -0.28 -10.09 0.21
C SER A 75 -1.51 -10.62 0.95
N SER A 76 -2.70 -10.46 0.37
CA SER A 76 -3.96 -10.94 0.96
C SER A 76 -4.10 -12.46 0.87
N GLN A 77 -3.69 -13.04 -0.26
CA GLN A 77 -3.69 -14.50 -0.46
C GLN A 77 -2.76 -15.21 0.54
N ILE A 78 -1.53 -14.68 0.71
CA ILE A 78 -0.56 -15.24 1.67
C ILE A 78 -1.13 -15.24 3.10
N VAL A 79 -1.76 -14.14 3.51
CA VAL A 79 -2.38 -14.03 4.85
C VAL A 79 -3.53 -15.03 4.99
N SER A 80 -4.40 -15.12 3.98
CA SER A 80 -5.53 -16.05 3.97
C SER A 80 -5.08 -17.50 4.12
N ASP A 81 -4.09 -17.92 3.34
CA ASP A 81 -3.51 -19.26 3.40
C ASP A 81 -2.82 -19.53 4.75
N GLN A 82 -2.14 -18.52 5.32
CA GLN A 82 -1.54 -18.62 6.64
C GLN A 82 -2.60 -18.80 7.74
N ILE A 83 -3.69 -18.02 7.70
CA ILE A 83 -4.79 -18.15 8.65
C ILE A 83 -5.44 -19.53 8.52
N ARG A 84 -5.72 -20.00 7.30
CA ARG A 84 -6.28 -21.32 7.05
C ARG A 84 -5.37 -22.43 7.59
N ARG A 85 -4.05 -22.30 7.47
CA ARG A 85 -3.11 -23.28 8.04
C ARG A 85 -3.10 -23.31 9.57
N ILE A 86 -3.33 -22.17 10.23
CA ILE A 86 -3.27 -22.07 11.69
C ILE A 86 -4.59 -22.49 12.35
N TYR A 87 -5.74 -22.21 11.72
CA TYR A 87 -7.06 -22.36 12.35
C TYR A 87 -8.07 -23.21 11.55
N GLY A 88 -7.75 -23.61 10.33
CA GLY A 88 -8.58 -24.52 9.52
C GLY A 88 -8.17 -25.96 9.75
#